data_AF-A0A934MK25-F1
#
_entry.id   AF-A0A934MK25-F1
#
_cell.length_a   1.000
_cell.length_b   1.000
_cell.length_c   1.000
_cell.angle_alpha   90.00
_cell.angle_beta   90.00
_cell.angle_gamma   90.00
#
_symmetry.space_group_name_H-M   'P 1'
#
loop_
_entity.id
_entity.type
_entity.pdbx_description
1 polymer ?
#
loop_
_entity_poly.entity_id
_entity_poly.type
_entity_poly.pdbx_seq_one_letter_code
_entity_poly.pdbx_strand_id
1 'polypeptide(L)'
;METYKDRVRLLRREVYQMGKKVERKWEKELLTSEHICFTNRDIPLRKYIDDVGGFRIMRDEWSQLPLILRDFFAQRAHFDKRYVIFRGYDYYKFDPTIHLPASSFNENMAWFELVNRWMLYASYFSKIENEITQPSIFFPTWLASLSYFEWIFNDLCSMRWTGLCIECYYHKENESVPKQILKWIEAIEHGLEVAAQMLIDVGYRRWKENPSIHEKSKRLKQVLQSSDITMQAECIGELIQRVGANGWVRSIREGDQLWIVCSMFENKVIPLLPSQDTPLHILSNAFGGIHIGYLWKAMLLNRGVLKVQQHVIRTSVHEAEMNRMKGLYETLTVEKMNGIIIHTDDSIFSGKTHKRVLNLLMNTSDPIHFVPLTLDIGTIYNHPEELTSQGMPINECIDQIEQFARGIDGYLPVARSYWAIKKIQRNQKYESSNPHFKKIVDGSDRLVGMLWNRFSSEILKKAGQI
;
A
#
# COMPACT_ATOMS: atom_id res chain seq x y z
N MET A 1 -34.70 17.17 -9.68
CA MET A 1 -33.55 17.38 -8.77
C MET A 1 -32.83 16.06 -8.64
N GLU A 2 -31.58 15.98 -9.10
CA GLU A 2 -30.73 14.82 -8.90
C GLU A 2 -30.33 14.74 -7.41
N THR A 3 -30.52 13.59 -6.76
CA THR A 3 -30.08 13.44 -5.37
C THR A 3 -28.59 13.14 -5.32
N TYR A 4 -27.88 13.53 -4.24
CA TYR A 4 -26.47 13.17 -4.08
C TYR A 4 -26.25 11.65 -4.19
N LYS A 5 -27.24 10.83 -3.79
CA LYS A 5 -27.20 9.37 -3.92
C LYS A 5 -27.21 8.90 -5.37
N ASP A 6 -27.91 9.59 -6.27
CA ASP A 6 -27.92 9.27 -7.69
C ASP A 6 -26.57 9.56 -8.32
N ARG A 7 -25.99 10.71 -7.98
CA ARG A 7 -24.64 11.09 -8.39
C ARG A 7 -23.58 10.08 -7.91
N VAL A 8 -23.64 9.66 -6.66
CA VAL A 8 -22.75 8.62 -6.11
C VAL A 8 -22.91 7.27 -6.83
N ARG A 9 -24.14 6.90 -7.24
CA ARG A 9 -24.36 5.70 -8.06
C ARG A 9 -23.74 5.82 -9.44
N LEU A 10 -23.75 7.00 -10.05
CA LEU A 10 -23.09 7.26 -11.34
C LEU A 10 -21.57 7.13 -11.22
N LEU A 11 -20.96 7.78 -10.22
CA LEU A 11 -19.52 7.64 -9.93
C LEU A 11 -19.13 6.17 -9.72
N ARG A 12 -19.95 5.41 -8.98
CA ARG A 12 -19.73 3.97 -8.74
C ARG A 12 -19.74 3.17 -10.04
N ARG A 13 -20.69 3.46 -10.93
CA ARG A 13 -20.81 2.76 -12.22
C ARG A 13 -19.61 3.05 -13.10
N GLU A 14 -19.17 4.31 -13.15
CA GLU A 14 -18.02 4.73 -13.95
C GLU A 14 -16.72 4.07 -13.46
N VAL A 15 -16.40 4.15 -12.16
CA VAL A 15 -15.22 3.48 -11.58
C VAL A 15 -15.24 1.98 -11.87
N TYR A 16 -16.40 1.34 -11.73
CA TYR A 16 -16.54 -0.09 -12.03
C TYR A 16 -16.33 -0.43 -13.52
N GLN A 17 -16.82 0.42 -14.42
CA GLN A 17 -16.63 0.27 -15.86
C GLN A 17 -15.17 0.46 -16.25
N MET A 18 -14.49 1.47 -15.67
CA MET A 18 -13.07 1.69 -15.86
C MET A 18 -12.23 0.52 -15.37
N GLY A 19 -12.47 0.05 -14.14
CA GLY A 19 -11.79 -1.12 -13.59
C GLY A 19 -11.95 -2.36 -14.48
N LYS A 20 -13.17 -2.65 -14.93
CA LYS A 20 -13.43 -3.75 -15.88
C LYS A 20 -12.70 -3.61 -17.21
N LYS A 21 -12.59 -2.38 -17.73
CA LYS A 21 -11.89 -2.11 -19.00
C LYS A 21 -10.40 -2.44 -18.85
N VAL A 22 -9.79 -2.00 -17.75
CA VAL A 22 -8.37 -2.29 -17.45
C VAL A 22 -8.15 -3.78 -17.20
N GLU A 23 -8.99 -4.41 -16.36
CA GLU A 23 -8.94 -5.85 -16.07
C GLU A 23 -8.97 -6.69 -17.35
N ARG A 24 -9.92 -6.41 -18.25
CA ARG A 24 -10.04 -7.13 -19.54
C ARG A 24 -8.83 -6.93 -20.45
N LYS A 25 -8.28 -5.71 -20.50
CA LYS A 25 -7.08 -5.41 -21.30
C LYS A 25 -5.90 -6.23 -20.78
N TRP A 26 -5.64 -6.17 -19.48
CA TRP A 26 -4.53 -6.90 -18.87
C TRP A 26 -4.71 -8.40 -18.89
N GLU A 27 -5.94 -8.89 -18.71
CA GLU A 27 -6.24 -10.31 -18.84
C GLU A 27 -5.95 -10.82 -20.25
N LYS A 28 -6.33 -10.05 -21.28
CA LYS A 28 -5.96 -10.36 -22.66
C LYS A 28 -4.45 -10.40 -22.84
N GLU A 29 -3.74 -9.34 -22.43
CA GLU A 29 -2.27 -9.25 -22.58
C GLU A 29 -1.57 -10.41 -21.86
N LEU A 30 -1.98 -10.70 -20.62
CA LEU A 30 -1.39 -11.75 -19.80
C LEU A 30 -1.62 -13.15 -20.38
N LEU A 31 -2.83 -13.46 -20.86
CA LEU A 31 -3.15 -14.76 -21.47
C LEU A 31 -2.46 -14.96 -22.83
N THR A 32 -2.03 -13.88 -23.49
CA THR A 32 -1.23 -13.93 -24.73
C THR A 32 0.28 -13.91 -24.50
N SER A 33 0.73 -13.74 -23.26
CA SER A 33 2.15 -13.71 -22.93
C SER A 33 2.81 -15.06 -23.19
N GLU A 34 3.95 -15.06 -23.88
CA GLU A 34 4.80 -16.24 -24.06
C GLU A 34 5.72 -16.49 -22.84
N HIS A 35 5.76 -15.54 -21.89
CA HIS A 35 6.67 -15.56 -20.74
C HIS A 35 6.02 -16.10 -19.47
N ILE A 36 4.70 -16.33 -19.50
CA ILE A 36 3.91 -16.83 -18.37
C ILE A 36 3.04 -18.00 -18.85
N CYS A 37 3.30 -19.18 -18.30
CA CYS A 37 2.66 -20.43 -18.71
C CYS A 37 1.45 -20.75 -17.83
N PHE A 38 0.31 -21.01 -18.46
CA PHE A 38 -0.95 -21.38 -17.80
C PHE A 38 -1.23 -22.87 -17.94
N THR A 39 -1.60 -23.53 -16.84
CA THR A 39 -2.18 -24.89 -16.87
C THR A 39 -3.64 -24.87 -17.28
N ASN A 40 -4.40 -23.87 -16.83
CA ASN A 40 -5.82 -23.73 -17.12
C ASN A 40 -6.15 -22.27 -17.48
N ARG A 41 -6.59 -22.05 -18.73
CA ARG A 41 -7.00 -20.72 -19.21
C ARG A 41 -8.49 -20.44 -18.99
N ASP A 42 -9.25 -21.40 -18.49
CA ASP A 42 -10.69 -21.28 -18.26
C ASP A 42 -11.01 -20.59 -16.92
N ILE A 43 -10.03 -20.48 -16.02
CA ILE A 43 -10.19 -19.78 -14.74
C ILE A 43 -9.96 -18.27 -14.99
N PRO A 44 -10.97 -17.41 -14.75
CA PRO A 44 -10.80 -15.97 -14.90
C PRO A 44 -9.71 -15.43 -13.96
N LEU A 45 -8.80 -14.59 -14.46
CA LEU A 45 -7.61 -14.18 -13.71
C LEU A 45 -7.94 -13.45 -12.40
N ARG A 46 -9.07 -12.72 -12.35
CA ARG A 46 -9.56 -12.10 -11.10
C ARG A 46 -9.75 -13.07 -9.94
N LYS A 47 -9.89 -14.37 -10.22
CA LYS A 47 -9.99 -15.41 -9.18
C LYS A 47 -8.66 -15.63 -8.47
N TYR A 48 -7.54 -15.19 -9.05
CA TYR A 48 -6.20 -15.23 -8.48
C TYR A 48 -5.83 -13.95 -7.72
N ILE A 49 -6.71 -12.95 -7.69
CA ILE A 49 -6.58 -11.76 -6.85
C ILE A 49 -7.48 -11.96 -5.62
N ASP A 50 -6.93 -11.75 -4.43
CA ASP A 50 -7.71 -11.84 -3.21
C ASP A 50 -8.63 -10.63 -3.00
N ASP A 51 -9.72 -10.85 -2.29
CA ASP A 51 -10.77 -9.86 -2.06
C ASP A 51 -10.29 -8.67 -1.20
N VAL A 52 -9.20 -8.82 -0.42
CA VAL A 52 -8.53 -7.72 0.31
C VAL A 52 -7.23 -7.25 -0.33
N GLY A 53 -6.91 -7.73 -1.52
CA GLY A 53 -5.64 -7.46 -2.20
C GLY A 53 -4.62 -8.58 -2.04
N GLY A 54 -3.64 -8.60 -2.94
CA GLY A 54 -2.64 -9.67 -3.04
C GLY A 54 -3.10 -10.83 -3.90
N PHE A 55 -2.24 -11.83 -3.98
CA PHE A 55 -2.43 -12.98 -4.86
C PHE A 55 -2.89 -14.22 -4.08
N ARG A 56 -3.68 -15.04 -4.77
CA ARG A 56 -4.10 -16.36 -4.31
C ARG A 56 -4.04 -17.35 -5.47
N ILE A 57 -3.87 -18.62 -5.15
CA ILE A 57 -3.91 -19.72 -6.12
C ILE A 57 -4.97 -20.73 -5.69
N MET A 58 -5.38 -21.61 -6.61
CA MET A 58 -6.22 -22.75 -6.28
C MET A 58 -5.46 -23.71 -5.35
N ARG A 59 -6.20 -24.41 -4.51
CA ARG A 59 -5.60 -25.30 -3.50
C ARG A 59 -4.82 -26.48 -4.10
N ASP A 60 -5.23 -26.98 -5.27
CA ASP A 60 -4.58 -28.05 -6.03
C ASP A 60 -3.33 -27.57 -6.78
N GLU A 61 -3.18 -26.26 -7.03
CA GLU A 61 -1.96 -25.66 -7.59
C GLU A 61 -0.84 -25.55 -6.55
N TRP A 62 -1.16 -25.60 -5.24
CA TRP A 62 -0.17 -25.47 -4.16
C TRP A 62 0.94 -26.51 -4.24
N SER A 63 0.60 -27.78 -4.48
CA SER A 63 1.59 -28.86 -4.57
C SER A 63 2.51 -28.75 -5.78
N GLN A 64 2.14 -27.93 -6.77
CA GLN A 64 2.91 -27.69 -7.99
C GLN A 64 3.94 -26.56 -7.82
N LEU A 65 3.84 -25.79 -6.72
CA LEU A 65 4.83 -24.75 -6.43
C LEU A 65 6.19 -25.36 -6.09
N PRO A 66 7.30 -24.72 -6.54
CA PRO A 66 8.64 -25.04 -6.08
C PRO A 66 8.70 -25.14 -4.56
N LEU A 67 9.46 -26.12 -4.06
CA LEU A 67 9.57 -26.38 -2.61
C LEU A 67 9.97 -25.11 -1.84
N ILE A 68 10.87 -24.30 -2.39
CA ILE A 68 11.32 -23.07 -1.73
C ILE A 68 10.21 -22.04 -1.50
N LEU A 69 9.27 -21.92 -2.43
CA LEU A 69 8.13 -21.01 -2.28
C LEU A 69 7.14 -21.57 -1.27
N ARG A 70 6.92 -22.90 -1.27
CA ARG A 70 6.11 -23.56 -0.24
C ARG A 70 6.70 -23.37 1.15
N ASP A 71 8.01 -23.53 1.31
CA ASP A 71 8.71 -23.34 2.58
C ASP A 71 8.60 -21.90 3.07
N PHE A 72 8.83 -20.92 2.17
CA PHE A 72 8.66 -19.50 2.50
C PHE A 72 7.24 -19.20 2.98
N PHE A 73 6.23 -19.75 2.30
CA PHE A 73 4.82 -19.50 2.60
C PHE A 73 4.21 -20.44 3.64
N ALA A 74 4.92 -21.45 4.14
CA ALA A 74 4.36 -22.46 5.05
C ALA A 74 3.70 -21.87 6.30
N GLN A 75 4.26 -20.77 6.83
CA GLN A 75 3.72 -20.04 7.98
C GLN A 75 3.06 -18.71 7.59
N ARG A 76 3.17 -18.28 6.33
CA ARG A 76 2.71 -16.97 5.85
C ARG A 76 1.42 -17.02 5.04
N ALA A 77 1.12 -18.17 4.44
CA ALA A 77 -0.08 -18.35 3.64
C ALA A 77 -1.28 -18.76 4.49
N HIS A 78 -2.46 -18.35 4.04
CA HIS A 78 -3.74 -18.80 4.59
C HIS A 78 -4.39 -19.82 3.65
N PHE A 79 -4.81 -20.95 4.22
CA PHE A 79 -5.44 -22.05 3.47
C PHE A 79 -6.95 -22.05 3.71
N ASP A 80 -7.70 -21.66 2.69
CA ASP A 80 -9.15 -21.83 2.62
C ASP A 80 -9.50 -23.18 1.94
N LYS A 81 -10.79 -23.53 1.90
CA LYS A 81 -11.32 -24.70 1.21
C LYS A 81 -10.93 -24.74 -0.27
N ARG A 82 -10.92 -23.58 -0.93
CA ARG A 82 -10.69 -23.47 -2.39
C ARG A 82 -9.36 -22.85 -2.77
N TYR A 83 -8.82 -21.98 -1.93
CA TYR A 83 -7.68 -21.14 -2.28
C TYR A 83 -6.56 -21.24 -1.25
N VAL A 84 -5.34 -20.97 -1.71
CA VAL A 84 -4.21 -20.59 -0.86
C VAL A 84 -3.91 -19.11 -1.11
N ILE A 85 -4.01 -18.30 -0.05
CA ILE A 85 -3.82 -16.85 -0.09
C ILE A 85 -2.42 -16.54 0.44
N PHE A 86 -1.59 -15.84 -0.33
CA PHE A 86 -0.20 -15.56 0.04
C PHE A 86 -0.03 -14.40 1.03
N ARG A 87 -1.11 -13.65 1.30
CA ARG A 87 -1.21 -12.64 2.38
C ARG A 87 -1.99 -13.21 3.57
N GLY A 88 -1.31 -13.94 4.44
CA GLY A 88 -1.86 -14.38 5.72
C GLY A 88 -1.82 -13.30 6.81
N TYR A 89 -2.24 -13.66 8.03
CA TYR A 89 -2.25 -12.77 9.21
C TYR A 89 -0.90 -12.06 9.43
N ASP A 90 0.21 -12.80 9.23
CA ASP A 90 1.57 -12.29 9.41
C ASP A 90 1.90 -11.09 8.51
N TYR A 91 1.21 -10.90 7.40
CA TYR A 91 1.43 -9.74 6.53
C TYR A 91 1.02 -8.43 7.24
N TYR A 92 -0.03 -8.51 8.06
CA TYR A 92 -0.64 -7.37 8.73
C TYR A 92 -0.35 -7.30 10.23
N LYS A 93 0.41 -8.27 10.77
CA LYS A 93 0.65 -8.44 12.21
C LYS A 93 1.43 -7.32 12.89
N PHE A 94 1.94 -6.34 12.16
CA PHE A 94 2.63 -5.20 12.77
C PHE A 94 1.70 -4.01 12.92
N ASP A 95 0.54 -4.03 12.31
CA ASP A 95 -0.37 -2.91 12.49
C ASP A 95 -1.11 -3.06 13.84
N PRO A 96 -0.91 -2.10 14.77
CA PRO A 96 -1.46 -2.14 16.14
C PRO A 96 -2.98 -2.29 16.18
N THR A 97 -3.66 -1.92 15.10
CA THR A 97 -5.12 -2.00 14.98
C THR A 97 -5.63 -3.42 14.76
N ILE A 98 -4.79 -4.37 14.29
CA ILE A 98 -5.21 -5.77 14.09
C ILE A 98 -5.15 -6.60 15.37
N HIS A 99 -4.41 -6.16 16.39
CA HIS A 99 -4.28 -6.91 17.62
C HIS A 99 -5.55 -6.81 18.46
N LEU A 100 -5.99 -7.96 18.97
CA LEU A 100 -7.10 -8.02 19.91
C LEU A 100 -6.75 -7.21 21.17
N PRO A 101 -7.71 -6.49 21.75
CA PRO A 101 -7.49 -5.62 22.92
C PRO A 101 -7.04 -6.33 24.20
N ALA A 102 -7.03 -7.66 24.23
CA ALA A 102 -6.52 -8.44 25.35
C ALA A 102 -4.98 -8.58 25.35
N SER A 103 -4.32 -8.30 24.21
CA SER A 103 -2.86 -8.23 24.11
C SER A 103 -2.47 -6.78 23.84
N SER A 104 -1.75 -6.15 24.77
CA SER A 104 -1.10 -4.87 24.49
C SER A 104 -0.13 -5.06 23.32
N PHE A 105 -0.36 -4.38 22.20
CA PHE A 105 0.63 -4.34 21.12
C PHE A 105 1.93 -3.75 21.67
N ASN A 106 3.02 -4.51 21.57
CA ASN A 106 4.33 -4.06 21.99
C ASN A 106 5.12 -3.69 20.74
N GLU A 107 5.30 -2.38 20.51
CA GLU A 107 6.01 -1.86 19.34
C GLU A 107 7.45 -2.34 19.26
N ASN A 108 8.12 -2.45 20.40
CA ASN A 108 9.49 -2.92 20.47
C ASN A 108 9.57 -4.40 20.05
N MET A 109 8.64 -5.24 20.52
CA MET A 109 8.54 -6.63 20.04
C MET A 109 8.21 -6.68 18.54
N ALA A 110 7.27 -5.87 18.07
CA ALA A 110 6.91 -5.80 16.66
C ALA A 110 8.09 -5.38 15.78
N TRP A 111 8.91 -4.43 16.26
CA TRP A 111 10.15 -4.01 15.61
C TRP A 111 11.14 -5.17 15.48
N PHE A 112 11.43 -5.88 16.58
CA PHE A 112 12.33 -7.02 16.55
C PHE A 112 11.79 -8.15 15.67
N GLU A 113 10.49 -8.39 15.67
CA GLU A 113 9.86 -9.34 14.74
C GLU A 113 9.99 -8.92 13.27
N LEU A 114 9.87 -7.63 12.95
CA LEU A 114 10.07 -7.08 11.61
C LEU A 114 11.52 -7.28 11.15
N VAL A 115 12.50 -6.97 12.01
CA VAL A 115 13.92 -7.19 11.75
C VAL A 115 14.23 -8.68 11.60
N ASN A 116 13.69 -9.54 12.47
CA ASN A 116 13.86 -10.99 12.38
C ASN A 116 13.29 -11.55 11.07
N ARG A 117 12.13 -11.05 10.64
CA ARG A 117 11.55 -11.41 9.35
C ARG A 117 12.44 -10.98 8.19
N TRP A 118 12.99 -9.76 8.25
CA TRP A 118 13.90 -9.23 7.23
C TRP A 118 15.11 -10.13 7.00
N MET A 119 15.76 -10.60 8.08
CA MET A 119 16.93 -11.48 8.01
C MET A 119 16.67 -12.80 7.27
N LEU A 120 15.41 -13.26 7.23
CA LEU A 120 15.07 -14.52 6.58
C LEU A 120 15.01 -14.42 5.05
N TYR A 121 14.72 -13.24 4.48
CA TYR A 121 14.51 -13.10 3.03
C TYR A 121 15.72 -13.56 2.20
N ALA A 122 16.93 -13.21 2.61
CA ALA A 122 18.15 -13.60 1.89
C ALA A 122 18.29 -15.12 1.68
N SER A 123 17.81 -15.93 2.62
CA SER A 123 17.89 -17.40 2.57
C SER A 123 17.01 -18.02 1.46
N TYR A 124 15.91 -17.36 1.10
CA TYR A 124 14.99 -17.82 0.04
C TYR A 124 15.34 -17.21 -1.33
N PHE A 125 15.95 -16.02 -1.33
CA PHE A 125 16.12 -15.19 -2.52
C PHE A 125 16.80 -15.91 -3.70
N SER A 126 17.96 -16.55 -3.49
CA SER A 126 18.75 -17.11 -4.61
C SER A 126 18.01 -18.22 -5.37
N LYS A 127 17.12 -18.97 -4.70
CA LYS A 127 16.32 -20.03 -5.33
C LYS A 127 15.10 -19.44 -6.03
N ILE A 128 14.47 -18.41 -5.46
CA ILE A 128 13.36 -17.68 -6.10
C ILE A 128 13.84 -16.91 -7.33
N GLU A 129 15.06 -16.36 -7.28
CA GLU A 129 15.74 -15.71 -8.40
C GLU A 129 15.84 -16.64 -9.62
N ASN A 130 16.21 -17.91 -9.39
CA ASN A 130 16.29 -18.91 -10.47
C ASN A 130 14.94 -19.12 -11.17
N GLU A 131 13.81 -19.02 -10.45
CA GLU A 131 12.48 -19.18 -11.04
C GLU A 131 12.11 -17.98 -11.93
N ILE A 132 12.34 -16.75 -11.44
CA ILE A 132 11.92 -15.53 -12.15
C ILE A 132 12.83 -15.15 -13.32
N THR A 133 14.06 -15.67 -13.36
CA THR A 133 15.01 -15.43 -14.44
C THR A 133 14.86 -16.39 -15.62
N GLN A 134 14.03 -17.45 -15.48
CA GLN A 134 13.71 -18.33 -16.60
C GLN A 134 13.05 -17.56 -17.76
N PRO A 135 13.20 -17.98 -19.03
CA PRO A 135 12.50 -17.35 -20.16
C PRO A 135 10.97 -17.38 -20.04
N SER A 136 10.45 -18.44 -19.42
CA SER A 136 9.03 -18.62 -19.13
C SER A 136 8.85 -19.11 -17.70
N ILE A 137 7.79 -18.66 -17.02
CA ILE A 137 7.49 -19.05 -15.64
C ILE A 137 6.06 -19.59 -15.54
N PHE A 138 5.86 -20.62 -14.73
CA PHE A 138 4.52 -21.14 -14.45
C PHE A 138 3.68 -20.12 -13.68
N PHE A 139 2.41 -19.93 -14.06
CA PHE A 139 1.58 -18.83 -13.54
C PHE A 139 1.41 -18.85 -12.01
N PRO A 140 1.03 -19.96 -11.35
CA PRO A 140 1.06 -20.04 -9.89
C PRO A 140 2.43 -19.74 -9.26
N THR A 141 3.53 -20.22 -9.85
CA THR A 141 4.89 -19.92 -9.39
C THR A 141 5.19 -18.43 -9.50
N TRP A 142 4.77 -17.79 -10.59
CA TRP A 142 4.92 -16.37 -10.81
C TRP A 142 4.15 -15.54 -9.79
N LEU A 143 2.90 -15.87 -9.49
CA LEU A 143 2.11 -15.21 -8.45
C LEU A 143 2.73 -15.37 -7.05
N ALA A 144 3.25 -16.55 -6.73
CA ALA A 144 3.94 -16.80 -5.47
C ALA A 144 5.25 -15.99 -5.37
N SER A 145 6.04 -15.94 -6.44
CA SER A 145 7.24 -15.11 -6.52
C SER A 145 6.92 -13.62 -6.40
N LEU A 146 5.87 -13.13 -7.05
CA LEU A 146 5.40 -11.76 -6.88
C LEU A 146 5.02 -11.46 -5.44
N SER A 147 4.27 -12.36 -4.83
CA SER A 147 3.89 -12.24 -3.41
C SER A 147 5.15 -12.14 -2.53
N TYR A 148 6.18 -12.95 -2.78
CA TYR A 148 7.44 -12.86 -2.05
C TYR A 148 8.09 -11.46 -2.14
N PHE A 149 8.09 -10.85 -3.33
CA PHE A 149 8.57 -9.47 -3.48
C PHE A 149 7.67 -8.44 -2.81
N GLU A 150 6.35 -8.64 -2.81
CA GLU A 150 5.42 -7.77 -2.07
C GLU A 150 5.68 -7.81 -0.56
N TRP A 151 6.07 -8.96 -0.01
CA TRP A 151 6.45 -9.11 1.40
C TRP A 151 7.72 -8.30 1.73
N ILE A 152 8.78 -8.44 0.92
CA ILE A 152 10.01 -7.64 1.06
C ILE A 152 9.69 -6.14 1.03
N PHE A 153 8.89 -5.74 0.04
CA PHE A 153 8.59 -4.34 -0.20
C PHE A 153 7.70 -3.73 0.91
N ASN A 154 6.71 -4.48 1.40
CA ASN A 154 5.88 -4.07 2.53
C ASN A 154 6.69 -3.90 3.83
N ASP A 155 7.65 -4.79 4.07
CA ASP A 155 8.53 -4.69 5.25
C ASP A 155 9.43 -3.47 5.17
N LEU A 156 10.00 -3.19 4.01
CA LEU A 156 10.76 -1.97 3.78
C LEU A 156 9.91 -0.71 3.93
N CYS A 157 8.65 -0.72 3.46
CA CYS A 157 7.73 0.40 3.67
C CYS A 157 7.42 0.60 5.16
N SER A 158 7.26 -0.50 5.91
CA SER A 158 7.05 -0.47 7.36
C SER A 158 8.28 0.10 8.08
N MET A 159 9.50 -0.32 7.69
CA MET A 159 10.74 0.23 8.22
C MET A 159 10.91 1.72 7.87
N ARG A 160 10.59 2.12 6.63
CA ARG A 160 10.67 3.53 6.22
C ARG A 160 9.70 4.40 7.00
N TRP A 161 8.49 3.91 7.27
CA TRP A 161 7.53 4.55 8.15
C TRP A 161 8.12 4.76 9.55
N THR A 162 8.72 3.73 10.14
CA THR A 162 9.41 3.85 11.43
C THR A 162 10.50 4.92 11.38
N GLY A 163 11.30 4.96 10.32
CA GLY A 163 12.30 6.01 10.11
C GLY A 163 11.69 7.40 10.05
N LEU A 164 10.55 7.55 9.38
CA LEU A 164 9.84 8.83 9.31
C LEU A 164 9.34 9.27 10.69
N CYS A 165 8.83 8.34 11.51
CA CYS A 165 8.45 8.64 12.88
C CYS A 165 9.64 9.08 13.75
N ILE A 166 10.82 8.49 13.54
CA ILE A 166 12.04 8.89 14.24
C ILE A 166 12.48 10.30 13.79
N GLU A 167 12.49 10.57 12.49
CA GLU A 167 12.76 11.92 11.94
C GLU A 167 11.80 12.95 12.57
N CYS A 168 10.49 12.62 12.63
CA CYS A 168 9.48 13.46 13.28
C CYS A 168 9.81 13.77 14.74
N TYR A 169 10.24 12.75 15.49
CA TYR A 169 10.53 12.85 16.91
C TYR A 169 11.69 13.81 17.15
N TYR A 170 12.83 13.59 16.51
CA TYR A 170 14.02 14.43 16.71
C TYR A 170 13.77 15.89 16.33
N HIS A 171 13.06 16.13 15.22
CA HIS A 171 12.70 17.50 14.85
C HIS A 171 11.80 18.19 15.88
N LYS A 172 10.84 17.48 16.47
CA LYS A 172 9.97 18.05 17.52
C LYS A 172 10.75 18.43 18.78
N GLU A 173 11.80 17.68 19.08
CA GLU A 173 12.73 17.99 20.16
C GLU A 173 13.77 19.06 19.77
N ASN A 174 13.71 19.62 18.55
CA ASN A 174 14.73 20.51 17.98
C ASN A 174 16.14 19.90 17.99
N GLU A 175 16.23 18.59 17.82
CA GLU A 175 17.46 17.82 17.78
C GLU A 175 17.74 17.30 16.37
N SER A 176 19.02 17.09 16.07
CA SER A 176 19.43 16.43 14.82
C SER A 176 19.26 14.92 14.93
N VAL A 177 18.70 14.30 13.88
CA VAL A 177 18.65 12.83 13.78
C VAL A 177 20.09 12.27 13.81
N PRO A 178 20.40 11.25 14.64
CA PRO A 178 21.72 10.64 14.69
C PRO A 178 22.18 10.11 13.32
N LYS A 179 23.46 10.33 12.99
CA LYS A 179 24.03 9.96 11.67
C LYS A 179 23.83 8.49 11.31
N GLN A 180 23.90 7.59 12.29
CA GLN A 180 23.68 6.17 12.10
C GLN A 180 22.23 5.83 11.71
N ILE A 181 21.25 6.59 12.21
CA ILE A 181 19.84 6.44 11.83
C ILE A 181 19.63 6.96 10.41
N LEU A 182 20.25 8.09 10.04
CA LEU A 182 20.20 8.61 8.67
C LEU A 182 20.75 7.60 7.66
N LYS A 183 21.91 6.98 7.95
CA LYS A 183 22.47 5.91 7.11
C LYS A 183 21.53 4.69 6.97
N TRP A 184 20.84 4.32 8.06
CA TRP A 184 19.86 3.24 8.03
C TRP A 184 18.64 3.60 7.18
N ILE A 185 18.14 4.85 7.26
CA ILE A 185 17.07 5.35 6.39
C ILE A 185 17.53 5.33 4.92
N GLU A 186 18.74 5.79 4.61
CA GLU A 186 19.32 5.74 3.26
C GLU A 186 19.40 4.30 2.72
N ALA A 187 19.78 3.33 3.55
CA ALA A 187 19.82 1.92 3.17
C ALA A 187 18.43 1.36 2.87
N ILE A 188 17.40 1.76 3.63
CA ILE A 188 16.00 1.38 3.38
C ILE A 188 15.47 2.01 2.10
N GLU A 189 15.73 3.30 1.88
CA GLU A 189 15.36 4.03 0.66
C GLU A 189 15.96 3.33 -0.57
N HIS A 190 17.25 3.00 -0.53
CA HIS A 190 17.90 2.22 -1.58
C HIS A 190 17.24 0.85 -1.78
N GLY A 191 16.92 0.16 -0.68
CA GLY A 191 16.21 -1.12 -0.73
C GLY A 191 14.84 -1.01 -1.37
N LEU A 192 14.06 0.03 -1.06
CA LEU A 192 12.75 0.30 -1.63
C LEU A 192 12.84 0.54 -3.14
N GLU A 193 13.82 1.32 -3.60
CA GLU A 193 14.04 1.55 -5.02
C GLU A 193 14.34 0.26 -5.79
N VAL A 194 15.23 -0.58 -5.24
CA VAL A 194 15.62 -1.85 -5.86
C VAL A 194 14.46 -2.85 -5.85
N ALA A 195 13.75 -2.96 -4.73
CA ALA A 195 12.58 -3.84 -4.60
C ALA A 195 11.42 -3.41 -5.50
N ALA A 196 11.15 -2.10 -5.61
CA ALA A 196 10.15 -1.56 -6.52
C ALA A 196 10.50 -1.89 -7.99
N GLN A 197 11.76 -1.72 -8.39
CA GLN A 197 12.21 -2.07 -9.73
C GLN A 197 12.03 -3.58 -10.01
N MET A 198 12.37 -4.43 -9.05
CA MET A 198 12.14 -5.88 -9.14
C MET A 198 10.65 -6.22 -9.26
N LEU A 199 9.78 -5.59 -8.48
CA LEU A 199 8.32 -5.77 -8.57
C LEU A 199 7.77 -5.36 -9.94
N ILE A 200 8.23 -4.24 -10.49
CA ILE A 200 7.80 -3.78 -11.82
C ILE A 200 8.31 -4.70 -12.93
N ASP A 201 9.56 -5.14 -12.86
CA ASP A 201 10.13 -6.05 -13.85
C ASP A 201 9.46 -7.43 -13.78
N VAL A 202 9.37 -8.05 -12.59
CA VAL A 202 8.75 -9.37 -12.41
C VAL A 202 7.24 -9.33 -12.61
N GLY A 203 6.56 -8.25 -12.23
CA GLY A 203 5.10 -8.14 -12.32
C GLY A 203 4.65 -7.56 -13.64
N TYR A 204 4.78 -6.25 -13.78
CA TYR A 204 4.17 -5.47 -14.86
C TYR A 204 4.83 -5.71 -16.24
N ARG A 205 6.16 -5.82 -16.30
CA ARG A 205 6.88 -5.98 -17.58
C ARG A 205 7.01 -7.43 -18.03
N ARG A 206 6.98 -8.38 -17.10
CA ARG A 206 7.17 -9.80 -17.40
C ARG A 206 6.18 -10.30 -18.44
N TRP A 207 4.93 -9.88 -18.38
CA TRP A 207 3.93 -10.29 -19.37
C TRP A 207 4.00 -9.50 -20.69
N LYS A 208 4.83 -8.46 -20.79
CA LYS A 208 4.96 -7.60 -21.99
C LYS A 208 6.24 -7.86 -22.80
N GLU A 209 7.39 -8.05 -22.15
CA GLU A 209 8.68 -7.88 -22.86
C GLU A 209 9.89 -8.65 -22.27
N ASN A 210 9.68 -9.69 -21.46
CA ASN A 210 10.75 -10.49 -20.79
C ASN A 210 11.97 -9.68 -20.31
N PRO A 211 11.82 -8.88 -19.23
CA PRO A 211 12.84 -7.93 -18.83
C PRO A 211 14.13 -8.62 -18.35
N SER A 212 15.28 -7.96 -18.59
CA SER A 212 16.54 -8.38 -17.99
C SER A 212 16.54 -8.10 -16.48
N ILE A 213 16.40 -9.16 -15.70
CA ILE A 213 16.27 -9.13 -14.23
C ILE A 213 17.64 -9.26 -13.52
N HIS A 214 18.66 -9.84 -14.17
CA HIS A 214 19.94 -10.25 -13.56
C HIS A 214 20.67 -9.15 -12.77
N GLU A 215 20.75 -7.93 -13.30
CA GLU A 215 21.46 -6.85 -12.61
C GLU A 215 20.69 -6.40 -11.36
N LYS A 216 19.36 -6.30 -11.46
CA LYS A 216 18.51 -5.85 -10.35
C LYS A 216 18.40 -6.91 -9.27
N SER A 217 18.39 -8.20 -9.64
CA SER A 217 18.41 -9.30 -8.69
C SER A 217 19.72 -9.32 -7.89
N LYS A 218 20.87 -9.08 -8.54
CA LYS A 218 22.15 -8.90 -7.85
C LYS A 218 22.12 -7.75 -6.84
N ARG A 219 21.54 -6.60 -7.22
CA ARG A 219 21.38 -5.46 -6.31
C ARG A 219 20.45 -5.79 -5.13
N LEU A 220 19.32 -6.46 -5.38
CA LEU A 220 18.40 -6.85 -4.31
C LEU A 220 19.05 -7.85 -3.36
N LYS A 221 19.84 -8.80 -3.88
CA LYS A 221 20.63 -9.72 -3.06
C LYS A 221 21.57 -8.98 -2.11
N GLN A 222 22.27 -7.95 -2.61
CA GLN A 222 23.15 -7.12 -1.79
C GLN A 222 22.37 -6.39 -0.69
N VAL A 223 21.19 -5.84 -1.00
CA VAL A 223 20.30 -5.20 -0.01
C VAL A 223 19.87 -6.20 1.06
N LEU A 224 19.41 -7.39 0.68
CA LEU A 224 18.96 -8.44 1.60
C LEU A 224 20.09 -8.98 2.49
N GLN A 225 21.33 -8.88 2.04
CA GLN A 225 22.52 -9.28 2.79
C GLN A 225 23.19 -8.12 3.53
N SER A 226 22.71 -6.88 3.35
CA SER A 226 23.31 -5.70 3.96
C SER A 226 23.06 -5.70 5.47
N SER A 227 24.15 -5.55 6.22
CA SER A 227 24.08 -5.35 7.66
C SER A 227 23.53 -3.97 8.02
N ASP A 228 23.56 -2.99 7.12
CA ASP A 228 23.13 -1.62 7.42
C ASP A 228 21.66 -1.54 7.86
N ILE A 229 20.80 -2.41 7.32
CA ILE A 229 19.38 -2.49 7.67
C ILE A 229 19.18 -3.14 9.06
N THR A 230 20.01 -4.12 9.42
CA THR A 230 19.86 -4.89 10.67
C THR A 230 20.69 -4.34 11.82
N MET A 231 21.79 -3.63 11.56
CA MET A 231 22.73 -3.15 12.57
C MET A 231 22.12 -2.13 13.55
N GLN A 232 21.08 -1.41 13.13
CA GLN A 232 20.40 -0.44 13.98
C GLN A 232 19.21 -1.01 14.75
N ALA A 233 18.98 -2.34 14.68
CA ALA A 233 17.82 -2.97 15.30
C ALA A 233 17.73 -2.71 16.81
N GLU A 234 18.82 -2.91 17.55
CA GLU A 234 18.84 -2.67 19.00
C GLU A 234 18.64 -1.18 19.32
N CYS A 235 19.39 -0.29 18.67
CA CYS A 235 19.31 1.16 18.88
C CYS A 235 17.89 1.71 18.60
N ILE A 236 17.25 1.27 17.50
CA ILE A 236 15.88 1.67 17.17
C ILE A 236 14.89 1.08 18.16
N GLY A 237 15.07 -0.18 18.57
CA GLY A 237 14.23 -0.83 19.58
C GLY A 237 14.28 -0.09 20.93
N GLU A 238 15.48 0.24 21.40
CA GLU A 238 15.70 1.03 22.62
C GLU A 238 15.05 2.41 22.51
N LEU A 239 15.17 3.09 21.36
CA LEU A 239 14.51 4.37 21.12
C LEU A 239 12.99 4.24 21.22
N ILE A 240 12.39 3.28 20.51
CA ILE A 240 10.94 2.97 20.53
C ILE A 240 10.46 2.75 21.97
N GLN A 241 11.21 1.97 22.76
CA GLN A 241 10.87 1.69 24.15
C GLN A 241 11.00 2.93 25.03
N ARG A 242 12.10 3.69 24.89
CA ARG A 242 12.39 4.89 25.69
C ARG A 242 11.34 5.97 25.51
N VAL A 243 10.87 6.19 24.28
CA VAL A 243 9.89 7.25 23.98
C VAL A 243 8.44 6.80 24.18
N GLY A 244 8.21 5.51 24.48
CA GLY A 244 6.86 4.94 24.58
C GLY A 244 6.08 5.07 23.28
N ALA A 245 6.73 4.74 22.16
CA ALA A 245 6.17 4.91 20.83
C ALA A 245 4.83 4.16 20.66
N ASN A 246 3.94 4.75 19.86
CA ASN A 246 2.65 4.18 19.48
C ASN A 246 2.32 4.53 18.04
N GLY A 247 2.06 3.52 17.22
CA GLY A 247 1.97 3.55 15.78
C GLY A 247 3.30 3.70 15.03
N TRP A 248 4.48 3.57 15.64
CA TRP A 248 5.76 3.76 14.92
C TRP A 248 6.16 2.53 14.13
N VAL A 249 5.74 1.34 14.55
CA VAL A 249 5.93 0.09 13.82
C VAL A 249 4.57 -0.37 13.34
N ARG A 250 4.38 -0.43 12.02
CA ARG A 250 3.09 -0.78 11.43
C ARG A 250 3.22 -1.39 10.05
N SER A 251 2.32 -2.32 9.73
CA SER A 251 2.11 -2.76 8.35
C SER A 251 1.44 -1.64 7.54
N ILE A 252 1.86 -1.47 6.29
CA ILE A 252 1.28 -0.47 5.38
C ILE A 252 0.21 -1.15 4.53
N ARG A 253 -1.06 -0.94 4.88
CA ARG A 253 -2.19 -1.74 4.34
C ARG A 253 -2.83 -1.20 3.07
N GLU A 254 -2.72 0.11 2.80
CA GLU A 254 -3.85 0.81 2.16
C GLU A 254 -3.69 1.03 0.64
N GLY A 255 -2.50 0.79 0.07
CA GLY A 255 -2.30 0.82 -1.38
C GLY A 255 -1.39 -0.29 -1.94
N ASP A 256 -1.15 -1.35 -1.16
CA ASP A 256 -0.30 -2.49 -1.52
C ASP A 256 -0.76 -3.32 -2.74
N GLN A 257 -1.69 -2.82 -3.55
CA GLN A 257 -2.18 -3.47 -4.75
C GLN A 257 -1.39 -3.00 -5.96
N LEU A 258 -0.32 -3.73 -6.28
CA LEU A 258 0.54 -3.50 -7.45
C LEU A 258 -0.29 -3.24 -8.72
N TRP A 259 -1.39 -3.96 -8.91
CA TRP A 259 -2.27 -3.78 -10.06
C TRP A 259 -2.95 -2.40 -10.10
N ILE A 260 -3.39 -1.84 -8.97
CA ILE A 260 -3.99 -0.49 -8.92
C ILE A 260 -2.91 0.53 -9.25
N VAL A 261 -1.74 0.42 -8.62
CA VAL A 261 -0.61 1.33 -8.83
C VAL A 261 -0.21 1.37 -10.31
N CYS A 262 -0.02 0.21 -10.93
CA CYS A 262 0.33 0.10 -12.35
C CYS A 262 -0.81 0.58 -13.27
N SER A 263 -2.08 0.35 -12.91
CA SER A 263 -3.22 0.82 -13.70
C SER A 263 -3.34 2.34 -13.66
N MET A 264 -3.18 2.94 -12.48
CA MET A 264 -3.18 4.38 -12.29
C MET A 264 -1.99 5.03 -12.98
N PHE A 265 -0.83 4.38 -12.98
CA PHE A 265 0.29 4.81 -13.79
C PHE A 265 -0.09 4.90 -15.27
N GLU A 266 -0.65 3.82 -15.85
CA GLU A 266 -1.01 3.79 -17.27
C GLU A 266 -2.06 4.83 -17.65
N ASN A 267 -3.06 5.06 -16.80
CA ASN A 267 -4.23 5.86 -17.14
C ASN A 267 -4.14 7.33 -16.69
N LYS A 268 -3.27 7.66 -15.74
CA LYS A 268 -3.20 8.99 -15.12
C LYS A 268 -1.81 9.58 -15.07
N VAL A 269 -0.75 8.78 -14.93
CA VAL A 269 0.62 9.32 -14.88
C VAL A 269 1.19 9.46 -16.28
N ILE A 270 1.01 8.46 -17.15
CA ILE A 270 1.51 8.52 -18.53
C ILE A 270 1.03 9.78 -19.29
N PRO A 271 -0.25 10.18 -19.22
CA PRO A 271 -0.70 11.38 -19.93
C PRO A 271 -0.10 12.69 -19.42
N LEU A 272 0.40 12.71 -18.18
CA LEU A 272 1.11 13.86 -17.61
C LEU A 272 2.57 13.93 -18.02
N LEU A 273 3.12 12.89 -18.67
CA LEU A 273 4.54 12.86 -18.97
C LEU A 273 4.87 13.95 -19.99
N PRO A 274 5.65 14.96 -19.58
CA PRO A 274 6.13 15.99 -20.48
C PRO A 274 7.29 15.41 -21.33
N SER A 275 8.08 16.26 -21.98
CA SER A 275 9.32 15.80 -22.60
C SER A 275 10.22 15.08 -21.58
N GLN A 276 11.11 14.20 -22.07
CA GLN A 276 12.01 13.40 -21.22
C GLN A 276 12.90 14.24 -20.29
N ASP A 277 13.04 15.55 -20.56
CA ASP A 277 13.91 16.47 -19.85
C ASP A 277 13.27 17.23 -18.69
N THR A 278 11.94 17.23 -18.57
CA THR A 278 11.27 17.94 -17.48
C THR A 278 11.41 17.13 -16.18
N PRO A 279 11.91 17.74 -15.09
CA PRO A 279 11.96 17.05 -13.81
C PRO A 279 10.56 16.73 -13.29
N LEU A 280 10.44 15.56 -12.66
CA LEU A 280 9.20 15.09 -12.05
C LEU A 280 9.43 14.81 -10.56
N HIS A 281 8.57 15.36 -9.72
CA HIS A 281 8.55 15.11 -8.28
C HIS A 281 7.27 14.37 -7.90
N ILE A 282 7.40 13.19 -7.28
CA ILE A 282 6.27 12.39 -6.82
C ILE A 282 6.18 12.50 -5.30
N LEU A 283 5.14 13.15 -4.80
CA LEU A 283 4.87 13.33 -3.38
C LEU A 283 3.90 12.24 -2.91
N SER A 284 4.43 11.23 -2.24
CA SER A 284 3.67 10.07 -1.75
C SER A 284 3.34 10.22 -0.28
N ASN A 285 2.05 10.16 0.08
CA ASN A 285 1.65 10.27 1.47
C ASN A 285 2.11 9.05 2.27
N ALA A 286 2.83 9.27 3.37
CA ALA A 286 3.67 8.30 4.07
C ALA A 286 2.91 7.16 4.73
N PHE A 287 1.61 7.33 4.98
CA PHE A 287 0.83 6.27 5.58
C PHE A 287 0.26 5.33 4.52
N GLY A 288 -0.84 5.72 3.85
CA GLY A 288 -1.48 4.85 2.87
C GLY A 288 -0.72 4.73 1.55
N GLY A 289 0.03 5.76 1.14
CA GLY A 289 0.58 5.90 -0.20
C GLY A 289 2.10 5.77 -0.35
N ILE A 290 2.85 5.43 0.71
CA ILE A 290 4.33 5.49 0.72
C ILE A 290 4.99 4.68 -0.40
N HIS A 291 4.39 3.56 -0.77
CA HIS A 291 4.90 2.61 -1.75
C HIS A 291 4.72 3.11 -3.21
N ILE A 292 3.79 4.04 -3.46
CA ILE A 292 3.37 4.46 -4.80
C ILE A 292 4.51 5.13 -5.55
N GLY A 293 5.19 6.08 -4.89
CA GLY A 293 6.26 6.87 -5.47
C GLY A 293 7.42 6.02 -5.98
N TYR A 294 7.83 5.00 -5.22
CA TYR A 294 8.89 4.08 -5.64
C TYR A 294 8.49 3.25 -6.86
N LEU A 295 7.27 2.70 -6.87
CA LEU A 295 6.77 1.91 -7.99
C LEU A 295 6.65 2.76 -9.26
N TRP A 296 6.08 3.96 -9.17
CA TRP A 296 6.00 4.87 -10.32
C TRP A 296 7.37 5.35 -10.77
N LYS A 297 8.29 5.65 -9.86
CA LYS A 297 9.69 5.97 -10.21
C LYS A 297 10.32 4.85 -11.03
N ALA A 298 10.18 3.59 -10.61
CA ALA A 298 10.66 2.44 -11.39
C ALA A 298 9.98 2.34 -12.77
N MET A 299 8.66 2.53 -12.84
CA MET A 299 7.93 2.53 -14.11
C MET A 299 8.37 3.67 -15.06
N LEU A 300 8.70 4.84 -14.54
CA LEU A 300 9.18 6.01 -15.29
C LEU A 300 10.59 5.81 -15.84
N LEU A 301 11.50 5.30 -14.99
CA LEU A 301 12.87 4.97 -15.41
C LEU A 301 12.86 3.94 -16.53
N ASN A 302 11.98 2.93 -16.46
CA ASN A 302 11.78 1.95 -17.53
C ASN A 302 11.28 2.57 -18.86
N ARG A 303 10.67 3.76 -18.82
CA ARG A 303 10.25 4.53 -20.00
C ARG A 303 11.28 5.56 -20.45
N GLY A 304 12.46 5.60 -19.83
CA GLY A 304 13.52 6.55 -20.15
C GLY A 304 13.34 7.94 -19.51
N VAL A 305 12.41 8.12 -18.57
CA VAL A 305 12.28 9.36 -17.81
C VAL A 305 13.29 9.35 -16.66
N LEU A 306 14.43 10.00 -16.84
CA LEU A 306 15.57 9.91 -15.92
C LEU A 306 15.51 10.90 -14.75
N LYS A 307 14.87 12.07 -14.94
CA LYS A 307 14.78 13.13 -13.93
C LYS A 307 13.54 12.97 -13.05
N VAL A 308 13.45 11.86 -12.34
CA VAL A 308 12.34 11.57 -11.41
C VAL A 308 12.85 11.47 -9.97
N GLN A 309 12.23 12.23 -9.09
CA GLN A 309 12.43 12.17 -7.64
C GLN A 309 11.13 11.76 -6.97
N GLN A 310 11.23 10.86 -6.00
CA GLN A 310 10.12 10.48 -5.13
C GLN A 310 10.39 11.06 -3.74
N HIS A 311 9.33 11.53 -3.09
CA HIS A 311 9.36 12.11 -1.76
C HIS A 311 8.27 11.48 -0.93
N VAL A 312 8.61 11.06 0.28
CA VAL A 312 7.65 10.58 1.28
C VAL A 312 7.23 11.75 2.16
N ILE A 313 5.92 12.02 2.21
CA ILE A 313 5.36 13.20 2.89
C ILE A 313 4.37 12.77 3.96
N ARG A 314 4.36 13.39 5.14
CA ARG A 314 3.39 13.05 6.20
C ARG A 314 2.33 14.14 6.36
N THR A 315 1.33 14.13 5.49
CA THR A 315 0.30 15.19 5.42
C THR A 315 -1.10 14.72 5.79
N SER A 316 -1.26 13.46 6.19
CA SER A 316 -2.55 12.86 6.54
C SER A 316 -3.29 13.64 7.63
N VAL A 317 -4.50 14.07 7.28
CA VAL A 317 -5.40 14.81 8.19
C VAL A 317 -5.98 13.90 9.26
N HIS A 318 -6.23 12.62 8.94
CA HIS A 318 -6.77 11.66 9.90
C HIS A 318 -5.79 11.39 11.06
N GLU A 319 -4.48 11.35 10.79
CA GLU A 319 -3.49 11.24 11.87
C GLU A 319 -3.52 12.43 12.83
N ALA A 320 -3.74 13.64 12.30
CA ALA A 320 -3.89 14.85 13.11
C ALA A 320 -5.20 14.85 13.91
N GLU A 321 -6.33 14.48 13.28
CA GLU A 321 -7.65 14.39 13.92
C GLU A 321 -7.69 13.34 15.05
N MET A 322 -6.90 12.26 14.93
CA MET A 322 -6.81 11.23 15.98
C MET A 322 -5.90 11.62 17.16
N ASN A 323 -5.38 12.85 17.20
CA ASN A 323 -4.34 13.29 18.16
C ASN A 323 -3.11 12.38 18.19
N ARG A 324 -2.92 11.52 17.16
CA ARG A 324 -1.69 10.75 16.95
C ARG A 324 -0.54 11.68 16.53
N MET A 325 -0.87 12.93 16.19
CA MET A 325 0.07 14.03 16.04
C MET A 325 -0.42 15.30 16.74
N LYS A 326 0.48 15.97 17.47
CA LYS A 326 0.43 17.43 17.67
C LYS A 326 1.33 18.07 16.60
N GLY A 327 0.75 18.80 15.65
CA GLY A 327 1.48 19.49 14.57
C GLY A 327 1.79 18.62 13.35
N LEU A 328 2.05 19.27 12.20
CA LEU A 328 2.54 18.61 10.99
C LEU A 328 4.03 18.30 11.16
N TYR A 329 4.47 17.13 10.69
CA TYR A 329 5.89 16.95 10.39
C TYR A 329 6.06 16.92 8.88
N GLU A 330 6.67 17.97 8.38
CA GLU A 330 6.93 18.20 6.98
C GLU A 330 8.41 17.86 6.75
N THR A 331 8.71 16.69 6.19
CA THR A 331 10.05 16.44 5.63
C THR A 331 10.28 17.19 4.33
N LEU A 332 9.26 17.89 3.81
CA LEU A 332 9.43 18.70 2.61
C LEU A 332 10.16 20.00 2.99
N THR A 333 11.46 20.04 2.75
CA THR A 333 12.12 21.31 2.44
C THR A 333 11.63 21.71 1.05
N VAL A 334 10.46 22.36 0.98
CA VAL A 334 9.74 22.77 -0.25
C VAL A 334 10.57 23.69 -1.14
N GLU A 335 11.65 24.27 -0.62
CA GLU A 335 12.16 25.55 -1.10
C GLU A 335 12.57 25.58 -2.58
N LYS A 336 12.81 24.46 -3.28
CA LYS A 336 13.06 24.43 -4.74
C LYS A 336 12.67 23.11 -5.44
N MET A 337 11.40 22.72 -5.42
CA MET A 337 10.92 21.80 -6.48
C MET A 337 10.80 22.62 -7.77
N ASN A 338 11.30 22.08 -8.89
CA ASN A 338 11.23 22.69 -10.22
C ASN A 338 10.73 21.62 -11.18
N GLY A 339 9.62 21.85 -11.88
CA GLY A 339 9.08 20.90 -12.86
C GLY A 339 7.66 20.48 -12.53
N ILE A 340 7.29 19.23 -12.79
CA ILE A 340 5.93 18.73 -12.53
C ILE A 340 5.88 18.05 -11.17
N ILE A 341 4.86 18.39 -10.37
CA ILE A 341 4.63 17.80 -9.06
C ILE A 341 3.40 16.89 -9.15
N ILE A 342 3.57 15.61 -8.83
CA ILE A 342 2.48 14.64 -8.69
C ILE A 342 2.30 14.33 -7.21
N HIS A 343 1.18 14.74 -6.63
CA HIS A 343 0.74 14.29 -5.31
C HIS A 343 -0.07 12.99 -5.43
N THR A 344 0.21 12.00 -4.60
CA THR A 344 -0.48 10.71 -4.61
C THR A 344 -0.80 10.20 -3.20
N ASP A 345 -1.93 9.50 -3.09
CA ASP A 345 -2.45 8.90 -1.87
C ASP A 345 -3.21 7.60 -2.21
N ASP A 346 -3.42 6.75 -1.21
CA ASP A 346 -4.14 5.46 -1.37
C ASP A 346 -5.61 5.65 -1.79
N SER A 347 -6.25 6.68 -1.27
CA SER A 347 -7.67 6.92 -1.46
C SER A 347 -8.00 8.40 -1.33
N ILE A 348 -8.83 8.93 -2.24
CA ILE A 348 -9.47 10.21 -2.03
C ILE A 348 -10.81 10.02 -1.31
N PHE A 349 -10.90 10.59 -0.10
CA PHE A 349 -12.14 10.68 0.67
C PHE A 349 -12.71 12.11 0.71
N SER A 350 -12.05 13.05 1.39
CA SER A 350 -12.51 14.45 1.52
C SER A 350 -11.68 15.45 0.71
N GLY A 351 -10.54 15.02 0.18
CA GLY A 351 -9.56 15.89 -0.49
C GLY A 351 -8.80 16.83 0.44
N LYS A 352 -9.03 16.80 1.77
CA LYS A 352 -8.35 17.71 2.72
C LYS A 352 -6.83 17.54 2.72
N THR A 353 -6.32 16.30 2.67
CA THR A 353 -4.89 16.01 2.56
C THR A 353 -4.29 16.73 1.34
N HIS A 354 -4.95 16.64 0.18
CA HIS A 354 -4.48 17.31 -1.02
C HIS A 354 -4.57 18.83 -0.93
N LYS A 355 -5.68 19.39 -0.42
CA LYS A 355 -5.79 20.83 -0.12
C LYS A 355 -4.64 21.33 0.76
N ARG A 356 -4.26 20.55 1.76
CA ARG A 356 -3.13 20.87 2.63
C ARG A 356 -1.82 20.92 1.86
N VAL A 357 -1.58 19.95 0.97
CA VAL A 357 -0.40 19.97 0.08
C VAL A 357 -0.41 21.19 -0.84
N LEU A 358 -1.55 21.55 -1.43
CA LEU A 358 -1.66 22.77 -2.25
C LEU A 358 -1.32 24.03 -1.46
N ASN A 359 -1.78 24.13 -0.21
CA ASN A 359 -1.45 25.28 0.66
C ASN A 359 0.04 25.33 1.00
N LEU A 360 0.68 24.18 1.27
CA LEU A 360 2.12 24.12 1.53
C LEU A 360 2.95 24.53 0.31
N LEU A 361 2.42 24.24 -0.88
CA LEU A 361 3.06 24.49 -2.16
C LEU A 361 2.53 25.77 -2.83
N MET A 362 1.80 26.64 -2.10
CA MET A 362 1.13 27.80 -2.71
C MET A 362 2.08 28.82 -3.37
N ASN A 363 3.36 28.80 -2.98
CA ASN A 363 4.38 29.70 -3.50
C ASN A 363 5.19 29.12 -4.68
N THR A 364 4.95 27.88 -5.09
CA THR A 364 5.58 27.34 -6.30
C THR A 364 4.78 27.73 -7.55
N SER A 365 5.48 28.00 -8.64
CA SER A 365 4.90 28.16 -9.98
C SER A 365 4.66 26.83 -10.70
N ASP A 366 5.12 25.72 -10.12
CA ASP A 366 5.06 24.40 -10.75
C ASP A 366 3.63 23.86 -10.81
N PRO A 367 3.26 23.15 -11.90
CA PRO A 367 1.98 22.45 -11.96
C PRO A 367 1.93 21.29 -10.96
N ILE A 368 0.89 21.31 -10.12
CA ILE A 368 0.62 20.27 -9.12
C ILE A 368 -0.58 19.45 -9.56
N HIS A 369 -0.39 18.15 -9.77
CA HIS A 369 -1.43 17.21 -10.14
C HIS A 369 -1.68 16.21 -9.01
N PHE A 370 -2.96 15.87 -8.78
CA PHE A 370 -3.32 14.83 -7.83
C PHE A 370 -3.73 13.54 -8.53
N VAL A 371 -3.10 12.43 -8.13
CA VAL A 371 -3.39 11.08 -8.65
C VAL A 371 -3.73 10.15 -7.47
N PRO A 372 -4.97 10.13 -6.97
CA PRO A 372 -5.37 9.17 -5.93
C PRO A 372 -5.53 7.77 -6.53
N LEU A 373 -5.06 6.73 -5.84
CA LEU A 373 -5.20 5.35 -6.35
C LEU A 373 -6.65 4.89 -6.42
N THR A 374 -7.46 5.30 -5.44
CA THR A 374 -8.86 4.88 -5.31
C THR A 374 -9.79 6.03 -4.93
N LEU A 375 -11.09 5.85 -5.16
CA LEU A 375 -12.14 6.79 -4.77
C LEU A 375 -13.05 6.18 -3.68
N ASP A 376 -13.21 6.85 -2.54
CA ASP A 376 -14.08 6.39 -1.44
C ASP A 376 -15.55 6.74 -1.64
N ILE A 377 -16.16 6.03 -2.57
CA ILE A 377 -17.59 6.13 -2.90
C ILE A 377 -18.47 5.61 -1.75
N GLY A 378 -18.00 4.62 -0.99
CA GLY A 378 -18.82 3.96 0.02
C GLY A 378 -19.03 4.82 1.25
N THR A 379 -18.02 5.59 1.67
CA THR A 379 -18.21 6.54 2.76
C THR A 379 -19.14 7.68 2.32
N ILE A 380 -19.01 8.20 1.09
CA ILE A 380 -19.96 9.22 0.57
C ILE A 380 -21.41 8.69 0.61
N TYR A 381 -21.62 7.41 0.26
CA TYR A 381 -22.96 6.82 0.23
C TYR A 381 -23.52 6.50 1.63
N ASN A 382 -22.71 5.88 2.48
CA ASN A 382 -23.16 5.30 3.75
C ASN A 382 -23.03 6.27 4.94
N HIS A 383 -22.06 7.21 4.88
CA HIS A 383 -21.72 8.14 5.94
C HIS A 383 -21.49 9.57 5.42
N PRO A 384 -22.49 10.17 4.75
CA PRO A 384 -22.38 11.54 4.24
C PRO A 384 -22.07 12.55 5.36
N GLU A 385 -22.44 12.25 6.61
CA GLU A 385 -22.13 13.07 7.77
C GLU A 385 -20.63 13.20 8.07
N GLU A 386 -19.78 12.24 7.65
CA GLU A 386 -18.32 12.34 7.79
C GLU A 386 -17.72 13.36 6.82
N LEU A 387 -18.40 13.65 5.71
CA LEU A 387 -18.02 14.67 4.74
C LEU A 387 -18.54 16.04 5.15
N THR A 388 -19.79 16.11 5.63
CA THR A 388 -20.45 17.38 5.98
C THR A 388 -20.10 17.89 7.37
N SER A 389 -19.47 17.08 8.24
CA SER A 389 -18.92 17.50 9.54
C SER A 389 -17.94 18.67 9.45
N GLN A 390 -17.56 19.03 8.23
CA GLN A 390 -16.58 20.04 7.84
C GLN A 390 -17.22 21.39 7.49
N GLY A 391 -18.55 21.52 7.63
CA GLY A 391 -19.28 22.76 7.36
C GLY A 391 -19.64 22.98 5.89
N MET A 392 -19.27 22.07 4.98
CA MET A 392 -19.66 22.11 3.56
C MET A 392 -20.89 21.23 3.29
N PRO A 393 -21.82 21.67 2.43
CA PRO A 393 -22.89 20.83 1.91
C PRO A 393 -22.36 19.60 1.17
N ILE A 394 -23.07 18.46 1.27
CA ILE A 394 -22.62 17.18 0.71
C ILE A 394 -22.33 17.26 -0.80
N ASN A 395 -23.12 18.01 -1.56
CA ASN A 395 -22.92 18.16 -3.00
C ASN A 395 -21.62 18.91 -3.33
N GLU A 396 -21.30 19.96 -2.57
CA GLU A 396 -20.04 20.69 -2.73
C GLU A 396 -18.83 19.81 -2.36
N CYS A 397 -18.95 18.97 -1.32
CA CYS A 397 -17.94 17.98 -1.01
C CYS A 397 -17.73 17.02 -2.19
N ILE A 398 -18.81 16.50 -2.80
CA ILE A 398 -18.73 15.60 -3.96
C ILE A 398 -18.12 16.32 -5.15
N ASP A 399 -18.50 17.58 -5.44
CA ASP A 399 -17.91 18.41 -6.50
C ASP A 399 -16.40 18.51 -6.37
N GLN A 400 -15.93 18.83 -5.16
CA GLN A 400 -14.51 18.97 -4.89
C GLN A 400 -13.75 17.63 -5.04
N ILE A 401 -14.30 16.54 -4.50
CA ILE A 401 -13.70 15.20 -4.60
C ILE A 401 -13.63 14.77 -6.06
N GLU A 402 -14.71 14.98 -6.81
CA GLU A 402 -14.78 14.64 -8.23
C GLU A 402 -13.78 15.47 -9.03
N GLN A 403 -13.70 16.79 -8.81
CA GLN A 403 -12.72 17.66 -9.44
C GLN A 403 -11.29 17.17 -9.22
N PHE A 404 -10.94 16.81 -7.97
CA PHE A 404 -9.62 16.29 -7.64
C PHE A 404 -9.36 14.91 -8.24
N ALA A 405 -10.32 13.99 -8.15
CA ALA A 405 -10.18 12.64 -8.72
C ALA A 405 -10.07 12.66 -10.25
N ARG A 406 -10.77 13.59 -10.90
CA ARG A 406 -10.80 13.77 -12.35
C ARG A 406 -9.67 14.60 -12.91
N GLY A 407 -8.94 15.35 -12.07
CA GLY A 407 -8.06 16.47 -12.48
C GLY A 407 -7.05 16.21 -13.60
N ILE A 408 -6.81 14.96 -13.97
CA ILE A 408 -6.01 14.55 -15.12
C ILE A 408 -6.90 13.80 -16.10
N ASP A 409 -6.99 14.29 -17.33
CA ASP A 409 -7.78 13.74 -18.46
C ASP A 409 -9.27 13.50 -18.19
N GLY A 410 -9.82 14.00 -17.07
CA GLY A 410 -11.25 13.93 -16.76
C GLY A 410 -11.76 12.59 -16.22
N TYR A 411 -10.94 11.53 -16.20
CA TYR A 411 -11.37 10.19 -15.77
C TYR A 411 -11.37 9.99 -14.25
N LEU A 412 -12.15 9.05 -13.70
CA LEU A 412 -12.03 8.67 -12.28
C LEU A 412 -10.90 7.64 -12.05
N PRO A 413 -10.49 7.38 -10.79
CA PRO A 413 -9.64 6.23 -10.47
C PRO A 413 -10.27 4.91 -10.93
N VAL A 414 -9.43 3.94 -11.30
CA VAL A 414 -9.86 2.63 -11.83
C VAL A 414 -10.42 1.68 -10.77
N ALA A 415 -10.22 2.02 -9.49
CA ALA A 415 -10.59 1.21 -8.35
C ALA A 415 -11.38 2.03 -7.33
N ARG A 416 -12.34 1.36 -6.69
CA ARG A 416 -13.02 1.90 -5.50
C ARG A 416 -12.13 1.69 -4.29
N SER A 417 -12.25 2.60 -3.35
CA SER A 417 -11.61 2.47 -2.06
C SER A 417 -12.13 1.24 -1.30
N TYR A 418 -11.26 0.53 -0.59
CA TYR A 418 -11.67 -0.57 0.30
C TYR A 418 -12.26 -0.05 1.62
N TRP A 419 -12.03 1.22 1.96
CA TRP A 419 -12.70 1.98 3.03
C TRP A 419 -14.24 1.97 2.91
N ALA A 420 -14.75 1.66 1.71
CA ALA A 420 -16.14 1.73 1.29
C ALA A 420 -17.04 0.53 1.64
N ILE A 421 -16.52 -0.56 2.22
CA ILE A 421 -17.31 -1.79 2.41
C ILE A 421 -18.23 -1.65 3.64
N LYS A 422 -19.56 -1.71 3.42
CA LYS A 422 -20.68 -1.57 4.38
C LYS A 422 -20.25 -1.41 5.85
N LYS A 423 -19.92 -0.17 6.20
CA LYS A 423 -19.94 0.30 7.58
C LYS A 423 -21.36 0.09 8.12
N ILE A 424 -21.50 -0.54 9.29
CA ILE A 424 -22.80 -0.74 9.95
C ILE A 424 -23.40 0.63 10.31
N GLN A 425 -24.74 0.74 10.28
CA GLN A 425 -25.44 1.97 10.64
C GLN A 425 -25.08 2.39 12.08
N ARG A 426 -24.76 3.68 12.26
CA ARG A 426 -24.35 4.33 13.53
C ARG A 426 -25.24 4.03 14.75
N ASN A 427 -26.48 3.60 14.52
CA ASN A 427 -27.48 3.37 15.56
C ASN A 427 -27.68 1.88 15.91
N GLN A 428 -27.04 0.96 15.17
CA GLN A 428 -26.93 -0.43 15.58
C GLN A 428 -25.79 -0.53 16.59
N LYS A 429 -26.15 -0.43 17.88
CA LYS A 429 -25.24 -0.79 18.97
C LYS A 429 -25.01 -2.29 18.91
N TYR A 430 -23.76 -2.72 18.98
CA TYR A 430 -23.49 -4.13 19.26
C TYR A 430 -24.00 -4.45 20.65
N GLU A 431 -24.97 -5.36 20.73
CA GLU A 431 -25.33 -5.98 22.00
C GLU A 431 -24.15 -6.85 22.45
N SER A 432 -23.38 -6.31 23.38
CA SER A 432 -22.31 -7.01 24.05
C SER A 432 -22.37 -6.66 25.52
N SER A 433 -22.35 -7.68 26.37
CA SER A 433 -22.24 -7.55 27.82
C SER A 433 -20.85 -7.09 28.27
N ASN A 434 -19.89 -6.94 27.35
CA ASN A 434 -18.52 -6.52 27.63
C ASN A 434 -18.32 -5.00 27.39
N PRO A 435 -18.16 -4.19 28.44
CA PRO A 435 -18.01 -2.72 28.32
C PRO A 435 -16.73 -2.29 27.58
N HIS A 436 -15.68 -3.10 27.60
CA HIS A 436 -14.40 -2.82 26.94
C HIS A 436 -14.46 -3.09 25.43
N PHE A 437 -15.15 -4.17 25.03
CA PHE A 437 -15.44 -4.48 23.62
C PHE A 437 -16.28 -3.37 22.97
N LYS A 438 -17.29 -2.88 23.69
CA LYS A 438 -18.13 -1.77 23.25
C LYS A 438 -17.31 -0.51 22.95
N LYS A 439 -16.32 -0.18 23.79
CA LYS A 439 -15.45 1.00 23.61
C LYS A 439 -14.56 0.94 22.35
N ILE A 440 -14.23 -0.26 21.87
CA ILE A 440 -13.35 -0.46 20.70
C ILE A 440 -14.14 -0.45 19.41
N VAL A 441 -15.33 -1.06 19.44
CA VAL A 441 -16.25 -1.09 18.30
C VAL A 441 -16.92 0.28 18.09
N ASP A 442 -17.13 1.05 19.16
CA ASP A 442 -17.61 2.43 19.11
C ASP A 442 -16.46 3.45 18.91
N GLY A 443 -15.19 3.00 18.92
CA GLY A 443 -13.98 3.81 18.73
C GLY A 443 -13.61 4.02 17.25
N SER A 444 -12.85 5.09 16.97
CA SER A 444 -12.61 5.71 15.66
C SER A 444 -11.91 4.87 14.57
N ASP A 445 -11.59 3.60 14.80
CA ASP A 445 -10.89 2.75 13.82
C ASP A 445 -11.78 1.64 13.25
N ARG A 446 -12.58 2.07 12.28
CA ARG A 446 -13.62 1.28 11.58
C ARG A 446 -13.09 0.05 10.85
N LEU A 447 -11.81 0.03 10.51
CA LEU A 447 -11.13 -1.07 9.83
C LEU A 447 -11.11 -2.34 10.70
N VAL A 448 -10.92 -2.19 12.01
CA VAL A 448 -10.90 -3.29 12.98
C VAL A 448 -12.28 -3.91 13.15
N GLY A 449 -13.31 -3.07 13.28
CA GLY A 449 -14.69 -3.53 13.35
C GLY A 449 -15.14 -4.26 12.08
N MET A 450 -14.66 -3.82 10.91
CA MET A 450 -14.95 -4.46 9.62
C MET A 450 -14.20 -5.78 9.42
N LEU A 451 -12.92 -5.84 9.75
CA LEU A 451 -12.11 -7.07 9.67
C LEU A 451 -12.59 -8.11 10.68
N TRP A 452 -12.91 -7.72 11.91
CA TRP A 452 -13.45 -8.64 12.91
C TRP A 452 -14.80 -9.23 12.49
N ASN A 453 -15.74 -8.44 11.96
CA ASN A 453 -17.00 -8.99 11.45
C ASN A 453 -16.81 -10.03 10.35
N ARG A 454 -15.78 -9.86 9.53
CA ARG A 454 -15.46 -10.78 8.45
C ARG A 454 -14.94 -12.12 8.99
N PHE A 455 -14.12 -12.11 10.04
CA PHE A 455 -13.41 -13.29 10.53
C PHE A 455 -13.93 -13.84 11.87
N SER A 456 -14.79 -13.12 12.60
CA SER A 456 -15.26 -13.49 13.94
C SER A 456 -16.01 -14.81 13.94
N SER A 457 -16.82 -15.07 12.91
CA SER A 457 -17.52 -16.34 12.76
C SER A 457 -16.59 -17.53 12.52
N GLU A 458 -15.37 -17.31 12.00
CA GLU A 458 -14.35 -18.34 11.80
C GLU A 458 -13.45 -18.49 13.03
N ILE A 459 -13.12 -17.39 13.72
CA ILE A 459 -12.31 -17.37 14.94
C ILE A 459 -13.10 -17.97 16.12
N LEU A 460 -14.37 -17.59 16.29
CA LEU A 460 -15.22 -18.07 17.39
C LEU A 460 -15.75 -19.49 17.15
N LYS A 461 -15.87 -19.94 15.89
CA LYS A 461 -16.13 -21.37 15.61
C LYS A 461 -14.96 -22.27 16.02
N LYS A 462 -13.72 -21.76 16.00
CA LYS A 462 -12.55 -22.48 16.50
C LYS A 462 -12.43 -22.47 18.03
N ALA A 463 -13.10 -21.55 18.71
CA ALA A 463 -13.10 -21.43 20.18
C ALA A 463 -14.30 -22.13 20.86
N GLY A 464 -15.20 -22.75 20.09
CA GLY A 464 -16.44 -23.38 20.58
C GLY A 464 -16.71 -24.77 19.99
N GLN A 465 -15.66 -25.54 19.77
CA GLN A 465 -15.67 -26.99 19.75
C GLN A 465 -14.54 -27.39 20.71
N ILE A 466 -14.72 -27.41 22.03
CA ILE A 466 -15.92 -27.57 22.88
C ILE A 466 -16.17 -26.31 23.71
#